data_AF-A0A968GGI1-F1
#
_entry.id   AF-A0A968GGI1-F1
#
_cell.length_a   1.000
_cell.length_b   1.000
_cell.length_c   1.000
_cell.angle_alpha   90.00
_cell.angle_beta   90.00
_cell.angle_gamma   90.00
#
_symmetry.space_group_name_H-M   'P 1'
#
loop_
_entity.id
_entity.type
_entity.pdbx_description
1 polymer ?
#
loop_
_entity_poly.entity_id
_entity_poly.type
_entity_poly.pdbx_seq_one_letter_code
_entity_poly.pdbx_strand_id
1 'polypeptide(L)'
;MKRILSLLLIVSLTAGSQIWAAKNVALTAEEAIAMLEATSIAQNENESRREAGIKKMAYPALIPVEKGFEKNYERTLINWNWHEILTRVGATAKPNNGSMRDAYLYYLTLRKISNVPVGNTVYRNVGARAFFDLFENVELYKLPLESGKKVNNRFEHFDLYLHELADMDINERQKKAIADIGNNLTGFLVLIYATQISDYENTKKSFSNYKNFDEEVRIVETWANSESFSNTSEHRKLLIEAFGQETYTRWETEHPDLITANRMLGIFAIQLATNVLHSGDKARLDSYKRLFDDLFSNDMPAELFKNEAGAIKNLRAFHKKYLADIAKAEKKAAKGK
;
A
#
# COMPACT_ATOMS: atom_id res chain seq x y z
N MET A 1 -13.61 45.63 -38.07
CA MET A 1 -12.94 45.06 -36.86
C MET A 1 -13.59 43.74 -36.37
N LYS A 2 -13.89 42.77 -37.26
CA LYS A 2 -14.41 41.45 -36.84
C LYS A 2 -13.65 40.25 -37.42
N ARG A 3 -12.67 40.46 -38.31
CA ARG A 3 -11.85 39.40 -38.92
C ARG A 3 -10.46 39.23 -38.29
N ILE A 4 -9.99 40.20 -37.51
CA ILE A 4 -8.66 40.15 -36.86
C ILE A 4 -8.73 39.43 -35.50
N LEU A 5 -9.87 39.47 -34.79
CA LEU A 5 -10.06 38.69 -33.56
C LEU A 5 -10.16 37.18 -33.82
N SER A 6 -10.64 36.74 -34.99
CA SER A 6 -10.80 35.32 -35.31
C SER A 6 -9.47 34.62 -35.59
N LEU A 7 -8.46 35.33 -36.14
CA LEU A 7 -7.13 34.78 -36.38
C LEU A 7 -6.29 34.73 -35.09
N LEU A 8 -6.43 35.70 -34.20
CA LEU A 8 -5.73 35.68 -32.90
C LEU A 8 -6.26 34.58 -31.98
N LEU A 9 -7.54 34.23 -32.05
CA LEU A 9 -8.11 33.13 -31.24
C LEU A 9 -7.66 31.74 -31.72
N ILE A 10 -7.52 31.54 -33.04
CA ILE A 10 -7.07 30.26 -33.61
C ILE A 10 -5.56 30.07 -33.37
N VAL A 11 -4.76 31.14 -33.45
CA VAL A 11 -3.32 31.06 -33.11
C VAL A 11 -3.10 30.83 -31.61
N SER A 12 -3.96 31.34 -30.72
CA SER A 12 -3.87 31.03 -29.29
C SER A 12 -4.29 29.61 -28.91
N LEU A 13 -5.17 28.97 -29.69
CA LEU A 13 -5.58 27.57 -29.48
C LEU A 13 -4.61 26.55 -30.10
N THR A 14 -3.85 26.92 -31.13
CA THR A 14 -2.77 26.07 -31.68
C THR A 14 -1.41 26.32 -31.01
N ALA A 15 -1.18 27.50 -30.42
CA ALA A 15 0.02 27.76 -29.62
C ALA A 15 -0.08 27.16 -28.21
N GLY A 16 -1.29 26.97 -27.68
CA GLY A 16 -1.52 26.27 -26.39
C GLY A 16 -1.29 24.76 -26.44
N SER A 17 -1.44 24.12 -27.60
CA SER A 17 -1.19 22.68 -27.77
C SER A 17 0.26 22.34 -28.11
N GLN A 18 1.07 23.30 -28.56
CA GLN A 18 2.48 23.07 -28.88
C GLN A 18 3.44 23.35 -27.72
N ILE A 19 3.02 24.06 -26.67
CA ILE A 19 3.87 24.30 -25.47
C ILE A 19 3.80 23.11 -24.48
N TRP A 20 2.77 22.25 -24.57
CA TRP A 20 2.72 20.94 -23.89
C TRP A 20 3.23 19.77 -24.74
N ALA A 21 3.57 20.01 -26.02
CA ALA A 21 4.16 19.02 -26.92
C ALA A 21 5.70 19.09 -26.95
N ALA A 22 6.33 19.66 -25.92
CA ALA A 22 7.77 19.58 -25.73
C ALA A 22 8.16 18.16 -25.29
N LYS A 23 8.32 17.27 -26.27
CA LYS A 23 9.09 16.02 -26.20
C LYS A 23 8.76 15.09 -25.02
N ASN A 24 7.54 14.55 -24.99
CA ASN A 24 7.37 13.19 -24.48
C ASN A 24 7.94 12.25 -25.54
N VAL A 25 9.26 12.03 -25.53
CA VAL A 25 9.80 10.82 -26.16
C VAL A 25 9.04 9.66 -25.50
N ALA A 26 8.29 8.93 -26.31
CA ALA A 26 7.56 7.76 -25.85
C ALA A 26 8.55 6.88 -25.10
N LEU A 27 8.21 6.55 -23.86
CA LEU A 27 9.02 5.65 -23.04
C LEU A 27 9.15 4.32 -23.80
N THR A 28 10.36 3.93 -24.17
CA THR A 28 10.57 2.63 -24.83
C THR A 28 10.62 1.52 -23.79
N ALA A 29 10.36 0.28 -24.22
CA ALA A 29 10.47 -0.88 -23.35
C ALA A 29 11.89 -1.00 -22.77
N GLU A 30 12.93 -0.78 -23.57
CA GLU A 30 14.33 -0.86 -23.13
C GLU A 30 14.68 0.22 -22.12
N GLU A 31 14.21 1.46 -22.32
CA GLU A 31 14.41 2.54 -21.36
C GLU A 31 13.73 2.19 -20.02
N ALA A 32 12.51 1.69 -20.07
CA ALA A 32 11.76 1.27 -18.88
C ALA A 32 12.45 0.12 -18.14
N ILE A 33 12.88 -0.92 -18.85
CA ILE A 33 13.61 -2.08 -18.29
C ILE A 33 14.89 -1.60 -17.59
N ALA A 34 15.71 -0.79 -18.27
CA ALA A 34 16.95 -0.29 -17.69
C ALA A 34 16.73 0.55 -16.42
N MET A 35 15.69 1.38 -16.39
CA MET A 35 15.31 2.12 -15.19
C MET A 35 14.89 1.19 -14.04
N LEU A 36 14.08 0.17 -14.33
CA LEU A 36 13.58 -0.77 -13.32
C LEU A 36 14.71 -1.61 -12.74
N GLU A 37 15.56 -2.19 -13.57
CA GLU A 37 16.68 -3.03 -13.14
C GLU A 37 17.70 -2.22 -12.34
N ALA A 38 18.05 -1.00 -12.79
CA ALA A 38 18.92 -0.11 -12.02
C ALA A 38 18.33 0.24 -10.65
N THR A 39 17.01 0.43 -10.58
CA THR A 39 16.31 0.76 -9.33
C THR A 39 16.26 -0.45 -8.39
N SER A 40 15.96 -1.65 -8.90
CA SER A 40 15.97 -2.90 -8.13
C SER A 40 17.36 -3.20 -7.56
N ILE A 41 18.42 -3.13 -8.38
CA ILE A 41 19.81 -3.31 -7.91
C ILE A 41 20.14 -2.33 -6.79
N ALA A 42 19.80 -1.06 -6.99
CA ALA A 42 20.11 -0.02 -6.02
C ALA A 42 19.30 -0.16 -4.71
N GLN A 43 18.05 -0.61 -4.80
CA GLN A 43 17.21 -0.88 -3.64
C GLN A 43 17.79 -2.04 -2.83
N ASN A 44 18.10 -3.16 -3.49
CA ASN A 44 18.67 -4.34 -2.85
C ASN A 44 19.99 -4.00 -2.12
N GLU A 45 20.91 -3.26 -2.76
CA GLU A 45 22.17 -2.88 -2.09
C GLU A 45 21.95 -1.91 -0.91
N ASN A 46 21.00 -0.98 -1.03
CA ASN A 46 20.66 -0.08 0.08
C ASN A 46 19.98 -0.83 1.23
N GLU A 47 19.09 -1.79 0.94
CA GLU A 47 18.46 -2.66 1.94
C GLU A 47 19.50 -3.51 2.68
N SER A 48 20.40 -4.19 1.98
CA SER A 48 21.48 -4.95 2.62
C SER A 48 22.36 -4.08 3.55
N ARG A 49 22.59 -2.81 3.17
CA ARG A 49 23.30 -1.85 4.04
C ARG A 49 22.48 -1.43 5.25
N ARG A 50 21.17 -1.22 5.10
CA ARG A 50 20.25 -0.92 6.21
C ARG A 50 20.26 -2.08 7.21
N GLU A 51 20.14 -3.31 6.73
CA GLU A 51 20.17 -4.53 7.55
C GLU A 51 21.50 -4.70 8.30
N ALA A 52 22.63 -4.34 7.65
CA ALA A 52 23.94 -4.33 8.27
C ALA A 52 24.18 -3.12 9.22
N GLY A 53 23.19 -2.24 9.43
CA GLY A 53 23.32 -1.05 10.26
C GLY A 53 24.23 0.04 9.69
N ILE A 54 24.56 -0.02 8.40
CA ILE A 54 25.45 0.93 7.73
C ILE A 54 24.67 2.21 7.39
N LYS A 55 25.02 3.32 8.05
CA LYS A 55 24.34 4.62 7.85
C LYS A 55 24.48 5.19 6.44
N LYS A 56 25.57 4.87 5.73
CA LYS A 56 25.84 5.40 4.38
C LYS A 56 25.35 4.42 3.32
N MET A 57 24.26 4.79 2.67
CA MET A 57 23.67 4.06 1.54
C MET A 57 24.61 4.02 0.33
N ALA A 58 24.55 2.93 -0.44
CA ALA A 58 25.31 2.77 -1.69
C ALA A 58 24.83 3.77 -2.74
N TYR A 59 23.50 3.83 -2.90
CA TYR A 59 22.82 4.66 -3.88
C TYR A 59 21.91 5.66 -3.16
N PRO A 60 22.46 6.73 -2.56
CA PRO A 60 21.66 7.74 -1.86
C PRO A 60 20.71 8.49 -2.80
N ALA A 61 20.95 8.44 -4.11
CA ALA A 61 20.07 9.00 -5.13
C ALA A 61 18.70 8.30 -5.22
N LEU A 62 18.58 7.09 -4.68
CA LEU A 62 17.33 6.34 -4.65
C LEU A 62 16.40 6.81 -3.52
N ILE A 63 16.94 7.36 -2.43
CA ILE A 63 16.17 7.78 -1.25
C ILE A 63 15.02 8.75 -1.60
N PRO A 64 15.21 9.75 -2.48
CA PRO A 64 14.11 10.62 -2.92
C PRO A 64 13.01 9.88 -3.69
N VAL A 65 13.33 8.79 -4.40
CA VAL A 65 12.34 7.95 -5.09
C VAL A 65 11.50 7.19 -4.05
N GLU A 66 12.14 6.55 -3.07
CA GLU A 66 11.47 5.85 -1.97
C GLU A 66 10.54 6.80 -1.19
N LYS A 67 11.06 7.94 -0.74
CA LYS A 67 10.26 8.96 -0.02
C LYS A 67 9.15 9.55 -0.89
N GLY A 68 9.40 9.67 -2.18
CA GLY A 68 8.40 10.12 -3.15
C GLY A 68 7.25 9.12 -3.29
N PHE A 69 7.56 7.82 -3.26
CA PHE A 69 6.56 6.77 -3.24
C PHE A 69 5.73 6.82 -1.96
N GLU A 70 6.39 6.84 -0.80
CA GLU A 70 5.71 6.90 0.51
C GLU A 70 4.75 8.08 0.64
N LYS A 71 5.12 9.22 0.09
CA LYS A 71 4.31 10.44 0.14
C LYS A 71 3.13 10.44 -0.82
N ASN A 72 3.31 9.86 -2.01
CA ASN A 72 2.33 10.03 -3.10
C ASN A 72 1.38 8.86 -3.26
N TYR A 73 1.74 7.67 -2.75
CA TYR A 73 1.00 6.41 -2.92
C TYR A 73 0.36 5.93 -1.62
N GLU A 74 -0.32 6.85 -0.91
CA GLU A 74 -0.92 6.58 0.39
C GLU A 74 -1.97 5.45 0.33
N ARG A 75 -2.82 5.43 -0.70
CA ARG A 75 -3.86 4.38 -0.86
C ARG A 75 -3.24 3.03 -1.15
N THR A 76 -2.27 2.98 -2.06
CA THR A 76 -1.51 1.78 -2.37
C THR A 76 -0.86 1.20 -1.12
N LEU A 77 -0.24 2.05 -0.28
CA LEU A 77 0.36 1.61 0.98
C LEU A 77 -0.67 1.13 2.00
N ILE A 78 -1.84 1.77 2.09
CA ILE A 78 -2.92 1.30 2.97
C ILE A 78 -3.39 -0.09 2.55
N ASN A 79 -3.63 -0.30 1.25
CA ASN A 79 -4.10 -1.57 0.73
C ASN A 79 -3.05 -2.66 0.85
N TRP A 80 -1.78 -2.36 0.60
CA TRP A 80 -0.69 -3.29 0.86
C TRP A 80 -0.66 -3.70 2.34
N ASN A 81 -0.61 -2.74 3.27
CA ASN A 81 -0.62 -3.06 4.70
C ASN A 81 -1.85 -3.90 5.08
N TRP A 82 -3.01 -3.60 4.49
CA TRP A 82 -4.24 -4.34 4.71
C TRP A 82 -4.16 -5.80 4.20
N HIS A 83 -3.56 -6.02 3.03
CA HIS A 83 -3.32 -7.36 2.48
C HIS A 83 -2.40 -8.17 3.40
N GLU A 84 -1.31 -7.57 3.84
CA GLU A 84 -0.35 -8.21 4.75
C GLU A 84 -0.96 -8.54 6.12
N ILE A 85 -1.82 -7.65 6.64
CA ILE A 85 -2.59 -7.88 7.87
C ILE A 85 -3.49 -9.10 7.71
N LEU A 86 -4.32 -9.11 6.66
CA LEU A 86 -5.28 -10.20 6.46
C LEU A 86 -4.57 -11.53 6.20
N THR A 87 -3.47 -11.53 5.45
CA THR A 87 -2.66 -12.73 5.21
C THR A 87 -2.12 -13.31 6.53
N ARG A 88 -1.58 -12.47 7.41
CA ARG A 88 -1.08 -12.90 8.74
C ARG A 88 -2.18 -13.38 9.67
N VAL A 89 -3.33 -12.70 9.67
CA VAL A 89 -4.49 -13.14 10.45
C VAL A 89 -5.02 -14.48 9.94
N GLY A 90 -5.09 -14.66 8.62
CA GLY A 90 -5.43 -15.93 7.99
C GLY A 90 -4.45 -17.05 8.34
N ALA A 91 -3.15 -16.79 8.32
CA ALA A 91 -2.12 -17.77 8.65
C ALA A 91 -2.10 -18.16 10.15
N THR A 92 -2.44 -17.24 11.05
CA THR A 92 -2.46 -17.50 12.50
C THR A 92 -3.80 -18.04 12.99
N ALA A 93 -4.88 -17.78 12.27
CA ALA A 93 -6.15 -18.44 12.51
C ALA A 93 -6.05 -19.90 12.06
N LYS A 94 -6.50 -20.86 12.89
CA LYS A 94 -6.76 -22.23 12.41
C LYS A 94 -7.66 -22.16 11.15
N PRO A 95 -7.63 -23.17 10.25
CA PRO A 95 -8.29 -23.10 8.94
C PRO A 95 -9.82 -23.09 9.07
N ASN A 96 -10.38 -21.95 9.45
CA ASN A 96 -11.79 -21.74 9.65
C ASN A 96 -12.14 -20.29 9.29
N ASN A 97 -13.01 -20.14 8.28
CA ASN A 97 -13.51 -18.88 7.73
C ASN A 97 -13.98 -17.87 8.79
N GLY A 98 -14.44 -18.34 9.95
CA GLY A 98 -14.86 -17.49 11.07
C GLY A 98 -13.82 -16.46 11.51
N SER A 99 -12.52 -16.80 11.50
CA SER A 99 -11.50 -15.85 11.97
C SER A 99 -11.25 -14.69 10.99
N MET A 100 -11.38 -14.93 9.68
CA MET A 100 -11.23 -13.88 8.67
C MET A 100 -12.43 -12.94 8.68
N ARG A 101 -13.62 -13.54 8.81
CA ARG A 101 -14.88 -12.81 9.01
C ARG A 101 -14.80 -11.86 10.21
N ASP A 102 -14.36 -12.38 11.36
CA ASP A 102 -14.27 -11.59 12.59
C ASP A 102 -13.17 -10.52 12.48
N ALA A 103 -12.03 -10.83 11.87
CA ALA A 103 -10.98 -9.85 11.57
C ALA A 103 -11.48 -8.68 10.72
N TYR A 104 -12.18 -8.99 9.64
CA TYR A 104 -12.73 -7.99 8.75
C TYR A 104 -13.79 -7.13 9.45
N LEU A 105 -14.70 -7.77 10.19
CA LEU A 105 -15.73 -7.10 10.97
C LEU A 105 -15.12 -6.12 11.98
N TYR A 106 -14.10 -6.59 12.70
CA TYR A 106 -13.36 -5.77 13.66
C TYR A 106 -12.72 -4.57 12.98
N TYR A 107 -11.98 -4.76 11.90
CA TYR A 107 -11.36 -3.66 11.17
C TYR A 107 -12.37 -2.61 10.70
N LEU A 108 -13.47 -3.04 10.07
CA LEU A 108 -14.51 -2.11 9.61
C LEU A 108 -15.09 -1.31 10.79
N THR A 109 -15.31 -1.98 11.92
CA THR A 109 -15.82 -1.38 13.15
C THR A 109 -14.84 -0.36 13.72
N LEU A 110 -13.57 -0.72 13.90
CA LEU A 110 -12.52 0.17 14.40
C LEU A 110 -12.29 1.36 13.45
N ARG A 111 -12.32 1.14 12.13
CA ARG A 111 -12.20 2.20 11.13
C ARG A 111 -13.39 3.17 11.17
N LYS A 112 -14.60 2.71 11.48
CA LYS A 112 -15.79 3.55 11.53
C LYS A 112 -15.81 4.44 12.78
N ILE A 113 -15.52 3.84 13.94
CA ILE A 113 -15.51 4.51 15.25
C ILE A 113 -14.35 5.51 15.36
N SER A 114 -13.23 5.24 14.71
CA SER A 114 -12.07 6.15 14.69
C SER A 114 -12.24 7.41 13.82
N ASN A 115 -13.40 7.62 13.15
CA ASN A 115 -13.71 8.88 12.45
C ASN A 115 -14.23 10.00 13.38
N VAL A 116 -13.98 9.90 14.70
CA VAL A 116 -14.14 11.03 15.64
C VAL A 116 -13.19 12.17 15.22
N PRO A 117 -13.63 13.45 15.23
CA PRO A 117 -13.04 14.53 14.45
C PRO A 117 -11.74 15.10 15.05
N VAL A 118 -10.67 14.30 15.06
CA VAL A 118 -9.30 14.79 15.28
C VAL A 118 -8.45 14.40 14.07
N GLY A 119 -8.26 15.35 13.15
CA GLY A 119 -7.13 15.34 12.21
C GLY A 119 -7.12 14.21 11.18
N ASN A 120 -7.84 14.45 10.09
CA ASN A 120 -7.97 13.66 8.86
C ASN A 120 -6.66 12.95 8.38
N THR A 121 -6.83 11.75 7.80
CA THR A 121 -5.85 10.89 7.09
C THR A 121 -4.94 9.98 7.96
N VAL A 122 -4.26 10.49 8.99
CA VAL A 122 -3.37 9.66 9.83
C VAL A 122 -4.17 8.60 10.60
N TYR A 123 -5.35 8.96 11.11
CA TYR A 123 -6.20 8.08 11.89
C TYR A 123 -6.76 6.87 11.10
N ARG A 124 -6.97 7.00 9.78
CA ARG A 124 -7.35 5.87 8.92
C ARG A 124 -6.23 4.84 8.80
N ASN A 125 -4.99 5.32 8.71
CA ASN A 125 -3.80 4.47 8.67
C ASN A 125 -3.52 3.85 10.05
N VAL A 126 -3.80 4.61 11.12
CA VAL A 126 -3.73 4.15 12.50
C VAL A 126 -4.83 3.13 12.81
N GLY A 127 -6.03 3.17 12.22
CA GLY A 127 -7.06 2.15 12.49
C GLY A 127 -6.65 0.74 12.05
N ALA A 128 -6.07 0.61 10.85
CA ALA A 128 -5.47 -0.64 10.38
C ALA A 128 -4.26 -1.04 11.23
N ARG A 129 -3.41 -0.07 11.57
CA ARG A 129 -2.22 -0.30 12.40
C ARG A 129 -2.54 -0.58 13.86
N ALA A 130 -3.65 -0.10 14.38
CA ALA A 130 -4.12 -0.31 15.73
C ALA A 130 -4.74 -1.68 15.86
N PHE A 131 -5.56 -2.09 14.87
CA PHE A 131 -5.92 -3.49 14.72
C PHE A 131 -4.64 -4.33 14.70
N PHE A 132 -3.68 -4.02 13.84
CA PHE A 132 -2.43 -4.75 13.75
C PHE A 132 -1.59 -4.79 15.05
N ASP A 133 -1.37 -3.66 15.72
CA ASP A 133 -0.63 -3.58 16.96
C ASP A 133 -1.38 -4.32 18.08
N LEU A 134 -2.72 -4.31 18.06
CA LEU A 134 -3.53 -5.15 18.93
C LEU A 134 -3.39 -6.63 18.58
N PHE A 135 -3.17 -6.99 17.31
CA PHE A 135 -3.03 -8.38 16.88
C PHE A 135 -1.64 -8.96 17.11
N GLU A 136 -0.58 -8.18 16.85
CA GLU A 136 0.81 -8.62 16.92
C GLU A 136 1.50 -8.29 18.24
N ASN A 137 1.31 -7.08 18.78
CA ASN A 137 2.09 -6.63 19.95
C ASN A 137 1.38 -6.94 21.28
N VAL A 138 0.05 -7.01 21.24
CA VAL A 138 -0.78 -7.40 22.39
C VAL A 138 -1.30 -8.78 22.06
N GLU A 139 -0.54 -9.84 22.37
CA GLU A 139 -1.01 -11.21 22.13
C GLU A 139 -2.38 -11.40 22.80
N LEU A 140 -3.48 -11.21 22.04
CA LEU A 140 -4.80 -10.91 22.61
C LEU A 140 -5.30 -11.99 23.57
N TYR A 141 -4.90 -13.23 23.31
CA TYR A 141 -5.20 -14.39 24.13
C TYR A 141 -4.48 -14.41 25.50
N LYS A 142 -3.48 -13.54 25.70
CA LYS A 142 -2.74 -13.38 26.97
C LYS A 142 -3.30 -12.24 27.83
N LEU A 143 -4.24 -11.45 27.32
CA LEU A 143 -4.88 -10.40 28.11
C LEU A 143 -5.62 -11.03 29.31
N PRO A 144 -5.41 -10.57 30.55
CA PRO A 144 -6.06 -11.16 31.70
C PRO A 144 -7.54 -10.77 31.74
N LEU A 145 -8.42 -11.77 31.60
CA LEU A 145 -9.87 -11.64 31.82
C LEU A 145 -10.19 -11.81 33.30
N GLU A 146 -10.88 -10.84 33.88
CA GLU A 146 -11.36 -10.89 35.26
C GLU A 146 -12.41 -12.00 35.44
N SER A 147 -13.23 -12.26 34.41
CA SER A 147 -14.25 -13.30 34.46
C SER A 147 -13.70 -14.73 34.44
N GLY A 148 -12.42 -14.92 34.09
CA GLY A 148 -11.80 -16.24 33.91
C GLY A 148 -12.44 -17.09 32.80
N LYS A 149 -13.32 -16.51 31.98
CA LYS A 149 -13.99 -17.22 30.88
C LYS A 149 -12.97 -17.68 29.85
N LYS A 150 -13.11 -18.94 29.41
CA LYS A 150 -12.39 -19.47 28.25
C LYS A 150 -13.18 -19.16 26.99
N VAL A 151 -12.53 -18.58 26.01
CA VAL A 151 -13.10 -18.28 24.69
C VAL A 151 -12.44 -19.12 23.62
N ASN A 152 -13.16 -19.30 22.51
CA ASN A 152 -12.72 -20.20 21.44
C ASN A 152 -11.75 -19.53 20.49
N ASN A 153 -11.77 -18.20 20.41
CA ASN A 153 -10.87 -17.44 19.57
C ASN A 153 -10.45 -16.10 20.21
N ARG A 154 -9.40 -15.50 19.66
CA ARG A 154 -8.77 -14.28 20.18
C ARG A 154 -9.62 -13.01 20.00
N PHE A 155 -10.53 -13.00 19.02
CA PHE A 155 -11.46 -11.90 18.78
C PHE A 155 -12.55 -11.88 19.85
N GLU A 156 -13.13 -13.05 20.15
CA GLU A 156 -14.04 -13.21 21.29
C GLU A 156 -13.36 -12.80 22.61
N HIS A 157 -12.08 -13.16 22.78
CA HIS A 157 -11.31 -12.76 23.97
C HIS A 157 -11.24 -11.25 24.13
N PHE A 158 -10.92 -10.57 23.03
CA PHE A 158 -10.75 -9.13 23.04
C PHE A 158 -12.07 -8.39 23.20
N ASP A 159 -13.17 -8.88 22.61
CA ASP A 159 -14.52 -8.37 22.85
C ASP A 159 -14.86 -8.40 24.34
N LEU A 160 -14.64 -9.57 24.98
CA LEU A 160 -14.87 -9.73 26.42
C LEU A 160 -14.00 -8.79 27.24
N TYR A 161 -12.71 -8.67 26.90
CA TYR A 161 -11.81 -7.75 27.57
C TYR A 161 -12.29 -6.30 27.49
N LEU A 162 -12.75 -5.85 26.32
CA LEU A 162 -13.30 -4.49 26.15
C LEU A 162 -14.57 -4.27 26.99
N HIS A 163 -15.43 -5.28 27.09
CA HIS A 163 -16.64 -5.21 27.92
C HIS A 163 -16.30 -5.18 29.41
N GLU A 164 -15.37 -6.02 29.86
CA GLU A 164 -14.89 -6.00 31.25
C GLU A 164 -14.27 -4.64 31.60
N LEU A 165 -13.46 -4.06 30.71
CA LEU A 165 -12.96 -2.70 30.89
C LEU A 165 -14.08 -1.66 30.91
N ALA A 166 -15.10 -1.81 30.06
CA ALA A 166 -16.22 -0.88 29.97
C ALA A 166 -17.10 -0.87 31.23
N ASP A 167 -17.15 -1.98 31.95
CA ASP A 167 -17.89 -2.13 33.21
C ASP A 167 -17.14 -1.55 34.43
N MET A 168 -15.84 -1.25 34.29
CA MET A 168 -15.03 -0.64 35.35
C MET A 168 -15.22 0.88 35.45
N ASP A 169 -14.97 1.41 36.65
CA ASP A 169 -14.81 2.86 36.86
C ASP A 169 -13.70 3.42 35.95
N ILE A 170 -13.86 4.68 35.53
CA ILE A 170 -12.96 5.32 34.56
C ILE A 170 -11.49 5.31 35.02
N ASN A 171 -11.23 5.48 36.32
CA ASN A 171 -9.87 5.51 36.85
C ASN A 171 -9.27 4.10 36.96
N GLU A 172 -10.09 3.10 37.29
CA GLU A 172 -9.67 1.70 37.39
C GLU A 172 -9.39 1.11 36.01
N ARG A 173 -10.27 1.42 35.05
CA ARG A 173 -10.10 1.07 33.63
C ARG A 173 -8.78 1.56 33.07
N GLN A 174 -8.46 2.83 33.29
CA GLN A 174 -7.20 3.41 32.81
C GLN A 174 -5.98 2.71 33.43
N LYS A 175 -6.00 2.47 34.74
CA LYS A 175 -4.93 1.75 35.43
C LYS A 175 -4.76 0.34 34.90
N LYS A 176 -5.86 -0.40 34.70
CA LYS A 176 -5.83 -1.77 34.19
C LYS A 176 -5.31 -1.83 32.76
N ALA A 177 -5.82 -1.02 31.84
CA ALA A 177 -5.33 -1.02 30.46
C ALA A 177 -3.84 -0.64 30.35
N ILE A 178 -3.37 0.32 31.16
CA ILE A 178 -1.95 0.65 31.22
C ILE A 178 -1.11 -0.52 31.78
N ALA A 179 -1.61 -1.25 32.78
CA ALA A 179 -0.91 -2.40 33.33
C ALA A 179 -0.86 -3.59 32.35
N ASP A 180 -1.98 -3.87 31.68
CA ASP A 180 -2.12 -5.02 30.79
C ASP A 180 -1.45 -4.81 29.42
N ILE A 181 -1.46 -3.57 28.90
CA ILE A 181 -1.06 -3.25 27.52
C ILE A 181 0.07 -2.22 27.44
N GLY A 182 0.23 -1.39 28.47
CA GLY A 182 1.21 -0.31 28.51
C GLY A 182 0.63 1.06 28.16
N ASN A 183 1.34 2.11 28.59
CA ASN A 183 0.99 3.51 28.29
C ASN A 183 1.53 3.92 26.90
N ASN A 184 0.99 3.31 25.87
CA ASN A 184 1.36 3.54 24.47
C ASN A 184 0.10 3.82 23.63
N LEU A 185 0.28 4.05 22.33
CA LEU A 185 -0.83 4.33 21.41
C LEU A 185 -1.89 3.21 21.43
N THR A 186 -1.45 1.96 21.49
CA THR A 186 -2.32 0.78 21.52
C THR A 186 -3.18 0.75 22.78
N GLY A 187 -2.59 0.98 23.96
CA GLY A 187 -3.32 1.07 25.22
C GLY A 187 -4.32 2.24 25.24
N PHE A 188 -3.95 3.39 24.68
CA PHE A 188 -4.85 4.53 24.54
C PHE A 188 -6.06 4.23 23.65
N LEU A 189 -5.86 3.54 22.53
CA LEU A 189 -6.95 3.17 21.62
C LEU A 189 -7.90 2.14 22.25
N VAL A 190 -7.38 1.17 23.00
CA VAL A 190 -8.20 0.21 23.78
C VAL A 190 -9.09 0.94 24.77
N LEU A 191 -8.55 1.93 25.47
CA LEU A 191 -9.33 2.76 26.40
C LEU A 191 -10.44 3.52 25.68
N ILE A 192 -10.15 4.12 24.52
CA ILE A 192 -11.18 4.78 23.71
C ILE A 192 -12.29 3.79 23.35
N TYR A 193 -11.96 2.59 22.88
CA TYR A 193 -12.97 1.61 22.47
C TYR A 193 -13.80 1.11 23.65
N ALA A 194 -13.19 0.84 24.81
CA ALA A 194 -13.92 0.49 26.02
C ALA A 194 -14.86 1.63 26.48
N THR A 195 -14.47 2.90 26.32
CA THR A 195 -15.37 4.05 26.62
C THR A 195 -16.53 4.19 25.63
N GLN A 196 -16.40 3.65 24.42
CA GLN A 196 -17.39 3.74 23.35
C GLN A 196 -18.02 2.38 23.05
N ILE A 197 -18.08 1.48 24.04
CA ILE A 197 -18.47 0.08 23.81
C ILE A 197 -19.86 -0.05 23.16
N SER A 198 -20.79 0.86 23.48
CA SER A 198 -22.12 0.86 22.85
C SER A 198 -22.07 1.22 21.36
N ASP A 199 -21.25 2.20 20.97
CA ASP A 199 -21.05 2.56 19.57
C ASP A 199 -20.32 1.45 18.81
N TYR A 200 -19.39 0.77 19.49
CA TYR A 200 -18.72 -0.42 18.98
C TYR A 200 -19.71 -1.54 18.66
N GLU A 201 -20.55 -1.93 19.61
CA GLU A 201 -21.55 -2.99 19.41
C GLU A 201 -22.58 -2.64 18.33
N ASN A 202 -23.07 -1.40 18.34
CA ASN A 202 -24.01 -0.93 17.32
C ASN A 202 -23.39 -0.98 15.91
N THR A 203 -22.13 -0.56 15.78
CA THR A 203 -21.41 -0.57 14.51
C THR A 203 -21.14 -1.99 14.03
N LYS A 204 -20.67 -2.87 14.93
CA LYS A 204 -20.42 -4.29 14.65
C LYS A 204 -21.69 -5.00 14.18
N LYS A 205 -22.82 -4.74 14.84
CA LYS A 205 -24.13 -5.25 14.44
C LYS A 205 -24.56 -4.69 13.08
N SER A 206 -24.34 -3.39 12.83
CA SER A 206 -24.66 -2.76 11.55
C SER A 206 -23.88 -3.38 10.39
N PHE A 207 -22.59 -3.67 10.56
CA PHE A 207 -21.79 -4.33 9.52
C PHE A 207 -22.19 -5.80 9.35
N SER A 208 -22.43 -6.52 10.44
CA SER A 208 -22.87 -7.93 10.37
C SER A 208 -24.21 -8.10 9.65
N ASN A 209 -25.11 -7.12 9.76
CA ASN A 209 -26.42 -7.13 9.11
C ASN A 209 -26.41 -6.50 7.70
N TYR A 210 -25.24 -6.06 7.22
CA TYR A 210 -25.15 -5.48 5.89
C TYR A 210 -25.39 -6.55 4.83
N LYS A 211 -26.25 -6.23 3.85
CA LYS A 211 -26.80 -7.18 2.87
C LYS A 211 -25.75 -8.03 2.16
N ASN A 212 -24.58 -7.46 1.88
CA ASN A 212 -23.52 -8.13 1.14
C ASN A 212 -22.33 -8.53 2.03
N PHE A 213 -22.47 -8.48 3.36
CA PHE A 213 -21.34 -8.70 4.27
C PHE A 213 -20.64 -10.05 4.04
N ASP A 214 -21.40 -11.15 3.91
CA ASP A 214 -20.82 -12.47 3.67
C ASP A 214 -20.20 -12.62 2.27
N GLU A 215 -20.62 -11.82 1.29
CA GLU A 215 -19.96 -11.74 -0.01
C GLU A 215 -18.64 -10.97 0.09
N GLU A 216 -18.63 -9.83 0.79
CA GLU A 216 -17.41 -9.06 1.03
C GLU A 216 -16.38 -9.87 1.84
N VAL A 217 -16.81 -10.64 2.84
CA VAL A 217 -15.94 -11.55 3.61
C VAL A 217 -15.31 -12.61 2.70
N ARG A 218 -16.06 -13.20 1.76
CA ARG A 218 -15.49 -14.18 0.80
C ARG A 218 -14.48 -13.54 -0.16
N ILE A 219 -14.72 -12.29 -0.57
CA ILE A 219 -13.76 -11.52 -1.37
C ILE A 219 -12.48 -11.29 -0.53
N VAL A 220 -12.63 -10.89 0.73
CA VAL A 220 -11.50 -10.73 1.68
C VAL A 220 -10.73 -12.03 1.86
N GLU A 221 -11.40 -13.16 2.07
CA GLU A 221 -10.76 -14.48 2.19
C GLU A 221 -9.97 -14.83 0.92
N THR A 222 -10.54 -14.59 -0.27
CA THR A 222 -9.86 -14.82 -1.53
C THR A 222 -8.61 -13.93 -1.64
N TRP A 223 -8.74 -12.66 -1.28
CA TRP A 223 -7.68 -11.67 -1.33
C TRP A 223 -6.54 -11.97 -0.35
N ALA A 224 -6.87 -12.34 0.89
CA ALA A 224 -5.92 -12.70 1.94
C ALA A 224 -5.12 -13.99 1.63
N ASN A 225 -5.70 -14.88 0.83
CA ASN A 225 -5.05 -16.11 0.37
C ASN A 225 -4.35 -15.93 -0.99
N SER A 226 -4.50 -14.77 -1.63
CA SER A 226 -3.83 -14.45 -2.90
C SER A 226 -2.40 -13.95 -2.63
N GLU A 227 -1.47 -14.33 -3.51
CA GLU A 227 -0.07 -13.86 -3.44
C GLU A 227 0.05 -12.33 -3.63
N SER A 228 -0.92 -11.72 -4.30
CA SER A 228 -0.96 -10.29 -4.59
C SER A 228 -2.36 -9.71 -4.44
N PHE A 229 -2.46 -8.41 -4.14
CA PHE A 229 -3.71 -7.65 -4.22
C PHE A 229 -4.06 -7.20 -5.64
N SER A 230 -3.26 -7.57 -6.64
CA SER A 230 -3.55 -7.38 -8.05
C SER A 230 -4.06 -8.67 -8.68
N ASN A 231 -4.80 -8.55 -9.78
CA ASN A 231 -5.08 -9.70 -10.64
C ASN A 231 -3.77 -10.20 -11.26
N THR A 232 -3.21 -11.29 -10.72
CA THR A 232 -1.92 -11.86 -11.14
C THR A 232 -1.87 -12.19 -12.63
N SER A 233 -2.99 -12.65 -13.22
CA SER A 233 -3.06 -12.96 -14.65
C SER A 233 -2.95 -11.70 -15.51
N GLU A 234 -3.71 -10.65 -15.18
CA GLU A 234 -3.63 -9.37 -15.89
C GLU A 234 -2.28 -8.68 -15.65
N HIS A 235 -1.70 -8.82 -14.45
CA HIS A 235 -0.38 -8.30 -14.13
C HIS A 235 0.71 -8.94 -14.98
N ARG A 236 0.76 -10.27 -15.00
CA ARG A 236 1.68 -11.04 -15.84
C ARG A 236 1.52 -10.68 -17.31
N LYS A 237 0.28 -10.62 -17.80
CA LYS A 237 -0.02 -10.25 -19.18
C LYS A 237 0.49 -8.86 -19.53
N LEU A 238 0.24 -7.87 -18.67
CA LEU A 238 0.71 -6.50 -18.89
C LEU A 238 2.24 -6.44 -18.99
N LEU A 239 2.95 -7.07 -18.05
CA LEU A 239 4.42 -7.04 -18.05
C LEU A 239 5.02 -7.76 -19.26
N ILE A 240 4.46 -8.92 -19.67
CA ILE A 240 4.91 -9.64 -20.86
C ILE A 240 4.61 -8.86 -22.14
N GLU A 241 3.46 -8.21 -22.23
CA GLU A 241 3.10 -7.41 -23.40
C GLU A 241 4.01 -6.19 -23.55
N ALA A 242 4.39 -5.55 -22.45
CA ALA A 242 5.25 -4.36 -22.45
C ALA A 242 6.74 -4.68 -22.62
N PHE A 243 7.23 -5.74 -21.99
CA PHE A 243 8.67 -6.01 -21.84
C PHE A 243 9.14 -7.32 -22.47
N GLY A 244 8.21 -8.18 -22.90
CA GLY A 244 8.50 -9.49 -23.47
C GLY A 244 8.63 -10.60 -22.42
N GLN A 245 8.41 -11.84 -22.87
CA GLN A 245 8.45 -13.03 -22.03
C GLN A 245 9.86 -13.30 -21.46
N GLU A 246 10.91 -13.03 -22.23
CA GLU A 246 12.30 -13.23 -21.81
C GLU A 246 12.66 -12.34 -20.60
N THR A 247 12.34 -11.05 -20.66
CA THR A 247 12.56 -10.12 -19.55
C THR A 247 11.73 -10.51 -18.33
N TYR A 248 10.46 -10.87 -18.52
CA TYR A 248 9.62 -11.34 -17.40
C TYR A 248 10.26 -12.55 -16.71
N THR A 249 10.69 -13.56 -17.46
CA THR A 249 11.30 -14.76 -16.91
C THR A 249 12.65 -14.49 -16.26
N ARG A 250 13.44 -13.54 -16.77
CA ARG A 250 14.66 -13.08 -16.08
C ARG A 250 14.34 -12.42 -14.74
N TRP A 251 13.31 -11.57 -14.69
CA TRP A 251 12.91 -10.91 -13.45
C TRP A 251 12.39 -11.88 -12.39
N GLU A 252 11.76 -12.99 -12.78
CA GLU A 252 11.37 -14.06 -11.84
C GLU A 252 12.57 -14.55 -11.00
N THR A 253 13.78 -14.55 -11.55
CA THR A 253 14.99 -15.01 -10.85
C THR A 253 15.86 -13.88 -10.31
N GLU A 254 16.03 -12.80 -11.07
CA GLU A 254 17.03 -11.76 -10.76
C GLU A 254 16.42 -10.54 -10.06
N HIS A 255 15.13 -10.27 -10.29
CA HIS A 255 14.44 -9.07 -9.81
C HIS A 255 12.98 -9.37 -9.40
N PRO A 256 12.74 -10.27 -8.43
CA PRO A 256 11.38 -10.72 -8.08
C PRO A 256 10.49 -9.61 -7.50
N ASP A 257 11.10 -8.55 -6.98
CA ASP A 257 10.48 -7.31 -6.53
C ASP A 257 9.77 -6.53 -7.66
N LEU A 258 10.21 -6.68 -8.91
CA LEU A 258 9.60 -6.06 -10.09
C LEU A 258 8.30 -6.73 -10.53
N ILE A 259 8.13 -8.02 -10.26
CA ILE A 259 6.93 -8.79 -10.64
C ILE A 259 5.93 -8.94 -9.49
N THR A 260 6.21 -8.33 -8.34
CA THR A 260 5.32 -8.35 -7.17
C THR A 260 4.58 -7.03 -7.05
N ALA A 261 3.31 -6.97 -7.46
CA ALA A 261 2.51 -5.73 -7.42
C ALA A 261 2.30 -5.18 -6.00
N ASN A 262 2.58 -6.00 -4.98
CA ASN A 262 2.54 -5.61 -3.57
C ASN A 262 3.78 -4.85 -3.11
N ARG A 263 4.67 -4.43 -4.01
CA ARG A 263 5.88 -3.67 -3.66
C ARG A 263 5.98 -2.41 -4.49
N MET A 264 6.70 -1.41 -3.96
CA MET A 264 6.99 -0.16 -4.67
C MET A 264 7.48 -0.42 -6.10
N LEU A 265 8.44 -1.34 -6.26
CA LEU A 265 9.04 -1.66 -7.55
C LEU A 265 8.07 -2.33 -8.51
N GLY A 266 7.18 -3.21 -8.04
CA GLY A 266 6.10 -3.76 -8.85
C GLY A 266 5.09 -2.70 -9.29
N ILE A 267 4.75 -1.74 -8.43
CA ILE A 267 3.89 -0.61 -8.81
C ILE A 267 4.56 0.26 -9.89
N PHE A 268 5.87 0.52 -9.77
CA PHE A 268 6.61 1.21 -10.82
C PHE A 268 6.69 0.40 -12.12
N ALA A 269 6.86 -0.92 -12.04
CA ALA A 269 6.86 -1.80 -13.22
C ALA A 269 5.51 -1.74 -13.95
N ILE A 270 4.40 -1.80 -13.21
CA ILE A 270 3.04 -1.63 -13.73
C ILE A 270 2.87 -0.27 -14.41
N GLN A 271 3.33 0.82 -13.79
CA GLN A 271 3.19 2.17 -14.34
C GLN A 271 4.02 2.37 -15.61
N LEU A 272 5.26 1.87 -15.64
CA LEU A 272 6.10 1.93 -16.83
C LEU A 272 5.54 1.06 -17.95
N ALA A 273 5.11 -0.18 -17.66
CA ALA A 273 4.49 -1.06 -18.65
C ALA A 273 3.24 -0.44 -19.28
N THR A 274 2.39 0.16 -18.44
CA THR A 274 1.17 0.86 -18.88
C THR A 274 1.50 2.04 -19.80
N ASN A 275 2.55 2.80 -19.49
CA ASN A 275 2.97 3.95 -20.29
C ASN A 275 3.65 3.53 -21.61
N VAL A 276 4.40 2.41 -21.63
CA VAL A 276 4.97 1.80 -22.84
C VAL A 276 3.87 1.38 -23.80
N LEU A 277 2.82 0.71 -23.30
CA LEU A 277 1.76 0.13 -24.14
C LEU A 277 0.69 1.14 -24.58
N HIS A 278 0.47 2.20 -23.80
CA HIS A 278 -0.70 3.06 -23.99
C HIS A 278 -0.36 4.55 -23.94
N SER A 279 -0.51 5.21 -25.08
CA SER A 279 -0.31 6.66 -25.20
C SER A 279 -1.51 7.49 -24.70
N GLY A 280 -2.71 6.90 -24.65
CA GLY A 280 -3.94 7.60 -24.25
C GLY A 280 -4.31 7.40 -22.78
N ASP A 281 -4.71 8.50 -22.13
CA ASP A 281 -5.12 8.55 -20.71
C ASP A 281 -6.19 7.51 -20.35
N LYS A 282 -7.22 7.39 -21.19
CA LYS A 282 -8.30 6.42 -20.98
C LYS A 282 -7.79 4.98 -20.98
N ALA A 283 -6.96 4.62 -21.96
CA ALA A 283 -6.41 3.27 -22.06
C ALA A 283 -5.50 2.93 -20.88
N ARG A 284 -4.70 3.89 -20.40
CA ARG A 284 -3.88 3.72 -19.19
C ARG A 284 -4.74 3.47 -17.95
N LEU A 285 -5.77 4.31 -17.73
CA LEU A 285 -6.66 4.13 -16.60
C LEU A 285 -7.44 2.80 -16.65
N ASP A 286 -7.88 2.39 -17.83
CA ASP A 286 -8.59 1.12 -18.02
C ASP A 286 -7.66 -0.09 -17.77
N SER A 287 -6.37 0.01 -18.11
CA SER A 287 -5.37 -1.01 -17.74
C SER A 287 -5.17 -1.11 -16.23
N TYR A 288 -5.09 0.01 -15.50
CA TYR A 288 -5.04 -0.05 -14.04
C TYR A 288 -6.30 -0.65 -13.42
N LYS A 289 -7.49 -0.31 -13.94
CA LYS A 289 -8.74 -0.92 -13.46
C LYS A 289 -8.77 -2.43 -13.63
N ARG A 290 -8.29 -2.95 -14.77
CA ARG A 290 -8.21 -4.41 -14.99
C ARG A 290 -7.28 -5.12 -14.01
N LEU A 291 -6.20 -4.46 -13.60
CA LEU A 291 -5.27 -4.98 -12.59
C LEU A 291 -5.85 -4.96 -11.18
N PHE A 292 -6.64 -3.93 -10.89
CA PHE A 292 -7.13 -3.58 -9.55
C PHE A 292 -8.66 -3.45 -9.56
N ASP A 293 -9.34 -4.52 -9.99
CA ASP A 293 -10.81 -4.57 -10.17
C ASP A 293 -11.54 -5.10 -8.92
N ASP A 294 -10.85 -5.17 -7.78
CA ASP A 294 -11.43 -5.70 -6.54
C ASP A 294 -11.95 -4.59 -5.61
N LEU A 295 -12.83 -4.99 -4.68
CA LEU A 295 -13.49 -4.11 -3.72
C LEU A 295 -12.51 -3.21 -2.95
N PHE A 296 -11.28 -3.67 -2.71
CA PHE A 296 -10.29 -3.04 -1.86
C PHE A 296 -9.32 -2.13 -2.61
N SER A 297 -9.10 -2.40 -3.90
CA SER A 297 -8.14 -1.68 -4.74
C SER A 297 -8.80 -0.70 -5.73
N ASN A 298 -10.13 -0.56 -5.70
CA ASN A 298 -10.91 0.32 -6.60
C ASN A 298 -10.46 1.80 -6.66
N ASP A 299 -9.81 2.33 -5.63
CA ASP A 299 -9.26 3.69 -5.63
C ASP A 299 -7.78 3.76 -6.08
N MET A 300 -7.08 2.64 -6.17
CA MET A 300 -5.70 2.55 -6.65
C MET A 300 -5.55 2.96 -8.12
N PRO A 301 -6.42 2.56 -9.07
CA PRO A 301 -6.29 3.00 -10.46
C PRO A 301 -6.18 4.52 -10.62
N ALA A 302 -6.97 5.28 -9.85
CA ALA A 302 -6.93 6.74 -9.90
C ALA A 302 -5.65 7.31 -9.28
N GLU A 303 -5.16 6.74 -8.16
CA GLU A 303 -3.90 7.14 -7.53
C GLU A 303 -2.70 6.85 -8.44
N LEU A 304 -2.62 5.63 -9.00
CA LEU A 304 -1.56 5.23 -9.92
C LEU A 304 -1.54 6.12 -11.15
N PHE A 305 -2.71 6.37 -11.76
CA PHE A 305 -2.82 7.25 -12.92
C PHE A 305 -2.36 8.68 -12.61
N LYS A 306 -2.77 9.24 -11.46
CA LYS A 306 -2.39 10.59 -11.03
C LYS A 306 -0.89 10.75 -10.83
N ASN A 307 -0.23 9.73 -10.26
CA ASN A 307 1.18 9.80 -9.88
C ASN A 307 2.15 9.32 -10.96
N GLU A 308 1.66 8.64 -12.00
CA GLU A 308 2.44 8.02 -13.07
C GLU A 308 3.54 8.95 -13.65
N ALA A 309 3.16 10.12 -14.15
CA ALA A 309 4.12 11.05 -14.77
C ALA A 309 5.22 11.51 -13.80
N GLY A 310 4.87 11.70 -12.53
CA GLY A 310 5.82 12.07 -11.47
C GLY A 310 6.80 10.93 -11.16
N ALA A 311 6.30 9.69 -11.06
CA ALA A 311 7.13 8.52 -10.83
C ALA A 311 8.11 8.28 -11.98
N ILE A 312 7.64 8.31 -13.23
CA ILE A 312 8.48 8.14 -14.43
C ILE A 312 9.59 9.20 -14.45
N LYS A 313 9.26 10.46 -14.15
CA LYS A 313 10.24 11.55 -14.08
C LYS A 313 11.31 11.29 -13.00
N ASN A 314 10.91 10.81 -11.83
CA ASN A 314 11.83 10.52 -10.73
C ASN A 314 12.73 9.33 -11.05
N LEU A 315 12.20 8.26 -11.66
CA LEU A 315 12.96 7.10 -12.11
C LEU A 315 13.98 7.48 -13.18
N ARG A 316 13.60 8.30 -14.17
CA ARG A 316 14.54 8.83 -15.18
C ARG A 316 15.68 9.64 -14.54
N ALA A 317 15.35 10.50 -13.58
CA ALA A 317 16.35 11.30 -12.88
C ALA A 317 17.31 10.43 -12.06
N PHE A 318 16.80 9.40 -11.38
CA PHE A 318 17.60 8.42 -10.67
C PHE A 318 18.52 7.64 -11.62
N HIS A 319 17.97 7.05 -12.69
CA HIS A 319 18.71 6.25 -13.66
C HIS A 319 19.85 7.04 -14.31
N LYS A 320 19.61 8.30 -14.69
CA LYS A 320 20.66 9.19 -15.20
C LYS A 320 21.81 9.36 -14.21
N LYS A 321 21.50 9.49 -12.92
CA LYS A 321 22.52 9.62 -11.86
C LYS A 321 23.24 8.30 -11.61
N TYR A 322 22.52 7.19 -11.60
CA TYR A 322 23.07 5.84 -11.48
C TYR A 322 24.14 5.57 -12.54
N LEU A 323 23.84 5.84 -13.82
CA LEU A 323 24.80 5.68 -14.91
C LEU A 323 26.03 6.60 -14.76
N ALA A 324 25.84 7.83 -14.29
CA ALA A 324 26.95 8.76 -14.05
C ALA A 324 27.89 8.28 -12.93
N ASP A 325 27.33 7.69 -11.87
CA ASP A 325 28.09 7.16 -10.75
C ASP A 325 28.89 5.90 -11.16
N ILE A 326 28.31 5.01 -11.97
CA ILE A 326 29.03 3.86 -12.56
C ILE A 326 30.19 4.33 -13.44
N ALA A 327 29.93 5.23 -14.39
CA ALA A 327 30.98 5.73 -15.28
C ALA A 327 32.13 6.42 -14.52
N LYS A 328 31.82 7.05 -13.38
CA LYS A 328 32.84 7.64 -12.50
C LYS A 328 33.64 6.58 -11.77
N ALA A 329 32.99 5.50 -11.29
CA ALA A 329 33.66 4.39 -10.63
C ALA A 329 34.61 3.65 -11.60
N GLU A 330 34.16 3.37 -12.82
CA GLU A 330 34.96 2.75 -13.87
C GLU A 330 36.19 3.60 -14.22
N LYS A 331 36.02 4.91 -14.40
CA LYS A 331 37.14 5.84 -14.63
C LYS A 331 38.15 5.86 -13.48
N LYS A 332 37.69 5.70 -12.24
CA LYS A 332 38.58 5.64 -11.07
C LYS A 332 39.34 4.32 -11.03
N ALA A 333 38.67 3.19 -11.32
CA ALA A 333 39.29 1.88 -11.38
C ALA A 333 40.36 1.79 -12.50
N ALA A 334 40.09 2.39 -13.67
CA ALA A 334 41.03 2.47 -14.77
C ALA A 334 42.28 3.34 -14.49
N LYS A 335 42.21 4.30 -13.56
CA LYS A 335 43.36 5.14 -13.16
C LYS A 335 44.18 4.56 -12.00
N GLY A 336 43.66 3.54 -11.32
CA GLY A 336 44.32 2.85 -10.21
C GLY A 336 45.06 1.58 -10.62
N LYS A 337 45.00 1.22 -11.90
CA LYS A 337 45.89 0.27 -12.58
C LYS A 337 46.92 1.06 -13.35
#